data_AF-A0A1L0BQL3-F1
#
_entry.id   AF-A0A1L0BQL3-F1
#
_cell.length_a   1.000
_cell.length_b   1.000
_cell.length_c   1.000
_cell.angle_alpha   90.00
_cell.angle_beta   90.00
_cell.angle_gamma   90.00
#
_symmetry.space_group_name_H-M   'P 1'
#
loop_
_entity.id
_entity.type
_entity.pdbx_description
1 polymer ?
#
loop_
_entity_poly.entity_id
_entity_poly.type
_entity_poly.pdbx_seq_one_letter_code
_entity_poly.pdbx_strand_id
1 'polypeptide(L)'
;MNLSMSTALNIEHEVERLATFVTIAIGEFLFKLTSSLSLGIGYTIAIRRGICMLVTAYTIFWIYYNGGTCDKAVHPLRHSAFRSITWIYMHVPIIGGIILAADAAGDLLNRELKYSTETLRGFLGSTIFISEDEPSLRALSFFFTGGICVALICIGVIGLLDKCEDQPGIFYISQFWRVFWRIPAGLLIMCLSIPNMDLTHLFDLVALVLVMLWVFEAIVSVPRMKET
;
A
#
# COMPACT_ATOMS: atom_id res chain seq x y z
N MET A 1 1.28 -33.61 17.38
CA MET A 1 2.49 -33.48 18.23
C MET A 1 2.40 -32.16 18.97
N ASN A 2 2.23 -32.19 20.29
CA ASN A 2 2.24 -31.02 21.17
C ASN A 2 3.69 -30.72 21.53
N LEU A 3 4.33 -29.79 20.83
CA LEU A 3 5.67 -29.31 21.16
C LEU A 3 5.54 -28.10 22.07
N SER A 4 5.93 -28.27 23.34
CA SER A 4 5.75 -27.32 24.45
C SER A 4 6.77 -26.16 24.46
N MET A 5 7.79 -26.20 23.61
CA MET A 5 8.79 -25.14 23.48
C MET A 5 9.24 -25.07 22.03
N SER A 6 8.81 -24.02 21.33
CA SER A 6 9.44 -23.55 20.11
C SER A 6 10.58 -22.63 20.51
N THR A 7 11.64 -22.59 19.72
CA THR A 7 12.88 -21.81 19.86
C THR A 7 12.70 -20.50 20.65
N ALA A 8 13.66 -20.16 21.52
CA ALA A 8 13.72 -18.90 22.28
C ALA A 8 13.88 -17.68 21.34
N LEU A 9 12.87 -17.44 20.53
CA LEU A 9 12.75 -16.34 19.60
C LEU A 9 12.03 -15.22 20.34
N ASN A 10 12.69 -14.07 20.40
CA ASN A 10 12.10 -12.85 20.93
C ASN A 10 11.03 -12.37 19.94
N ILE A 11 9.77 -12.73 20.22
CA ILE A 11 8.61 -12.50 19.35
C ILE A 11 8.47 -11.00 19.07
N GLU A 12 8.65 -10.17 20.09
CA GLU A 12 8.58 -8.71 20.00
C GLU A 12 9.62 -8.18 19.00
N HIS A 13 10.84 -8.71 19.04
CA HIS A 13 11.92 -8.31 18.14
C HIS A 13 11.70 -8.78 16.70
N GLU A 14 11.12 -9.97 16.49
CA GLU A 14 10.79 -10.44 15.13
C GLU A 14 9.68 -9.60 14.50
N VAL A 15 8.67 -9.22 15.29
CA VAL A 15 7.57 -8.35 14.84
C VAL A 15 8.09 -6.97 14.47
N GLU A 16 8.95 -6.37 15.31
CA GLU A 16 9.58 -5.09 15.03
C GLU A 16 10.44 -5.15 13.75
N ARG A 17 11.18 -6.24 13.54
CA ARG A 17 11.99 -6.44 12.34
C ARG A 17 11.15 -6.51 11.07
N LEU A 18 10.06 -7.28 11.08
CA LEU A 18 9.17 -7.40 9.92
C LEU A 18 8.43 -6.10 9.60
N ALA A 19 8.00 -5.36 10.63
CA ALA A 19 7.43 -4.02 10.47
C ALA A 19 8.45 -3.02 9.89
N THR A 20 9.71 -3.14 10.29
CA THR A 20 10.81 -2.33 9.74
C THR A 20 11.02 -2.60 8.26
N PHE A 21 10.99 -3.87 7.83
CA PHE A 21 11.12 -4.20 6.40
C PHE A 21 9.97 -3.64 5.55
N VAL A 22 8.73 -3.72 6.04
CA VAL A 22 7.58 -3.12 5.34
C VAL A 22 7.70 -1.60 5.26
N THR A 23 8.16 -0.95 6.34
CA THR A 23 8.39 0.50 6.35
C THR A 23 9.47 0.91 5.35
N ILE A 24 10.56 0.16 5.23
CA ILE A 24 11.60 0.39 4.23
C ILE A 24 11.03 0.24 2.81
N ALA A 25 10.22 -0.79 2.57
CA ALA A 25 9.56 -0.99 1.28
C ALA A 25 8.64 0.19 0.92
N ILE A 26 7.90 0.73 1.89
CA ILE A 26 7.08 1.94 1.68
C ILE A 26 7.98 3.16 1.40
N GLY A 27 9.15 3.23 2.02
CA GLY A 27 10.17 4.27 1.76
C GLY A 27 10.61 4.35 0.30
N GLU A 28 10.52 3.25 -0.46
CA GLU A 28 10.81 3.25 -1.90
C GLU A 28 9.91 4.22 -2.68
N PHE A 29 8.64 4.41 -2.26
CA PHE A 29 7.76 5.42 -2.88
C PHE A 29 8.34 6.84 -2.72
N LEU A 30 8.88 7.17 -1.55
CA LEU A 30 9.48 8.49 -1.31
C LEU A 30 10.80 8.63 -2.07
N PHE A 31 11.62 7.59 -2.11
CA PHE A 31 12.87 7.59 -2.85
C PHE A 31 12.63 7.79 -4.35
N LYS A 32 11.69 7.04 -4.94
CA LYS A 32 11.29 7.19 -6.34
C LYS A 32 10.72 8.57 -6.62
N LEU A 33 9.88 9.11 -5.74
CA LEU A 33 9.35 10.45 -5.94
C LEU A 33 10.46 11.52 -5.97
N THR A 34 11.39 11.48 -5.01
CA THR A 34 12.45 12.48 -4.89
C THR A 34 13.51 12.38 -5.99
N SER A 35 13.78 11.16 -6.48
CA SER A 35 14.71 10.93 -7.60
C SER A 35 14.07 11.20 -8.97
N SER A 36 12.76 11.00 -9.11
CA SER A 36 12.04 11.23 -10.36
C SER A 36 11.67 12.69 -10.62
N LEU A 37 11.47 13.49 -9.57
CA LEU A 37 11.00 14.86 -9.73
C LEU A 37 12.19 15.82 -9.85
N SER A 38 12.59 16.12 -11.08
CA SER A 38 13.40 17.32 -11.37
C SER A 38 12.43 18.52 -11.45
N LEU A 39 12.16 19.15 -10.29
CA LEU A 39 11.21 20.26 -10.23
C LEU A 39 11.83 21.52 -10.87
N GLY A 40 11.28 21.94 -11.99
CA GLY A 40 11.21 23.36 -12.31
C GLY A 40 10.24 24.07 -11.33
N ILE A 41 10.37 25.39 -11.17
CA ILE A 41 9.44 26.20 -10.37
C ILE A 41 8.05 26.22 -11.06
N GLY A 42 6.99 25.75 -10.38
CA GLY A 42 5.60 25.89 -10.84
C GLY A 42 4.64 24.77 -10.37
N TYR A 43 3.32 24.97 -10.50
CA TYR A 43 2.31 23.92 -10.27
C TYR A 43 2.15 23.07 -11.54
N THR A 44 2.87 21.96 -11.61
CA THR A 44 2.83 21.06 -12.77
C THR A 44 1.98 19.82 -12.48
N ILE A 45 1.50 19.17 -13.55
CA ILE A 45 0.78 17.90 -13.47
C ILE A 45 1.60 16.81 -12.75
N ALA A 46 2.93 16.90 -12.85
CA ALA A 46 3.87 15.98 -12.20
C ALA A 46 3.84 16.12 -10.66
N ILE A 47 3.75 17.36 -10.13
CA ILE A 47 3.62 17.58 -8.68
C ILE A 47 2.30 17.00 -8.17
N ARG A 48 1.19 17.19 -8.89
CA ARG A 48 -0.11 16.60 -8.50
C ARG A 48 -0.01 15.08 -8.37
N ARG A 49 0.55 14.41 -9.38
CA ARG A 49 0.74 12.95 -9.36
C ARG A 49 1.69 12.51 -8.24
N GLY A 50 2.75 13.26 -8.01
CA GLY A 50 3.68 13.02 -6.92
C GLY A 50 3.04 13.11 -5.54
N ILE A 51 2.15 14.08 -5.33
CA ILE A 51 1.36 14.20 -4.10
C ILE A 51 0.44 12.99 -3.94
N CYS A 52 -0.28 12.57 -4.98
CA CYS A 52 -1.13 11.38 -4.94
C CYS A 52 -0.34 10.10 -4.63
N MET A 53 0.90 9.99 -5.13
CA MET A 53 1.83 8.91 -4.81
C MET A 53 2.24 8.92 -3.33
N LEU A 54 2.52 10.09 -2.73
CA LEU A 54 2.79 10.21 -1.28
C LEU A 54 1.59 9.85 -0.43
N VAL A 55 0.40 10.32 -0.81
CA VAL A 55 -0.85 10.02 -0.10
C VAL A 55 -1.11 8.51 -0.11
N THR A 56 -0.85 7.85 -1.24
CA THR A 56 -0.94 6.39 -1.38
C THR A 56 0.03 5.68 -0.43
N ALA A 57 1.30 6.08 -0.40
CA ALA A 57 2.31 5.50 0.49
C ALA A 57 1.97 5.67 1.98
N TYR A 58 1.56 6.87 2.38
CA TYR A 58 1.13 7.16 3.75
C TYR A 58 -0.10 6.33 4.16
N THR A 59 -1.06 6.18 3.25
CA THR A 59 -2.28 5.41 3.52
C THR A 59 -1.97 3.93 3.76
N ILE A 60 -1.13 3.33 2.90
CA ILE A 60 -0.69 1.93 3.07
C ILE A 60 0.07 1.76 4.39
N PHE A 61 0.94 2.71 4.74
CA PHE A 61 1.64 2.72 6.03
C PHE A 61 0.66 2.69 7.21
N TRP A 62 -0.34 3.57 7.18
CA TRP A 62 -1.33 3.62 8.26
C TRP A 62 -2.14 2.31 8.37
N ILE A 63 -2.59 1.76 7.24
CA ILE A 63 -3.39 0.52 7.21
C ILE A 63 -2.57 -0.67 7.72
N TYR A 64 -1.27 -0.72 7.40
CA TYR A 64 -0.37 -1.74 7.91
C TYR A 64 -0.24 -1.71 9.44
N TYR A 65 0.05 -0.54 10.02
CA TYR A 65 0.24 -0.41 11.47
C TYR A 65 -1.06 -0.58 12.28
N ASN A 66 -2.22 -0.28 11.69
CA ASN A 66 -3.52 -0.46 12.32
C ASN A 66 -4.19 -1.78 11.92
N GLY A 67 -3.41 -2.80 11.54
CA GLY A 67 -3.85 -4.04 10.91
C GLY A 67 -4.95 -4.83 11.65
N GLY A 68 -4.80 -5.05 12.96
CA GLY A 68 -5.75 -5.83 13.76
C GLY A 68 -6.79 -5.00 14.50
N THR A 69 -6.50 -3.72 14.71
CA THR A 69 -7.38 -2.70 15.29
C THR A 69 -8.20 -3.13 16.52
N CYS A 70 -7.61 -3.91 17.41
CA CYS A 70 -8.23 -4.35 18.66
C CYS A 70 -7.42 -3.86 19.85
N ASP A 71 -8.10 -3.66 20.97
CA ASP A 71 -7.50 -3.14 22.21
C ASP A 71 -6.69 -4.25 22.91
N LYS A 72 -7.17 -5.49 22.84
CA LYS A 72 -6.46 -6.70 23.27
C LYS A 72 -6.38 -7.71 22.14
N ALA A 73 -5.21 -7.81 21.50
CA ALA A 73 -4.94 -8.81 20.47
C ALA A 73 -3.90 -9.82 20.95
N VAL A 74 -4.17 -11.12 20.73
CA VAL A 74 -3.16 -12.17 20.88
C VAL A 74 -2.42 -12.32 19.57
N HIS A 75 -1.11 -12.10 19.61
CA HIS A 75 -0.26 -12.17 18.42
C HIS A 75 -0.30 -13.57 17.77
N PRO A 76 -0.40 -13.69 16.44
CA PRO A 76 -0.46 -14.97 15.71
C PRO A 76 0.70 -15.91 16.04
N LEU A 77 1.89 -15.34 16.26
CA LEU A 77 3.11 -16.06 16.66
C LEU A 77 2.96 -16.81 18.01
N ARG A 78 2.00 -16.42 18.86
CA ARG A 78 1.75 -17.06 20.17
C ARG A 78 0.62 -18.09 20.17
N HIS A 79 -0.27 -18.06 19.18
CA HIS A 79 -1.51 -18.85 19.21
C HIS A 79 -1.43 -20.18 18.46
N SER A 80 -0.73 -20.25 17.31
CA SER A 80 -0.63 -21.49 16.53
C SER A 80 0.54 -21.43 15.53
N ALA A 81 1.27 -22.54 15.39
CA ALA A 81 2.36 -22.66 14.42
C ALA A 81 1.91 -22.38 12.98
N PHE A 82 0.71 -22.82 12.60
CA PHE A 82 0.17 -22.56 11.25
C PHE A 82 -0.05 -21.06 11.01
N ARG A 83 -0.67 -20.36 11.97
CA ARG A 83 -0.89 -18.90 11.89
C ARG A 83 0.43 -18.13 11.90
N SER A 84 1.38 -18.56 12.72
CA SER A 84 2.73 -18.01 12.78
C SER A 84 3.44 -18.08 11.43
N ILE A 85 3.44 -19.27 10.82
CA ILE A 85 4.07 -19.51 9.51
C ILE A 85 3.40 -18.63 8.45
N THR A 86 2.06 -18.65 8.35
CA THR A 86 1.34 -17.83 7.37
C THR A 86 1.60 -16.33 7.57
N TRP A 87 1.65 -15.86 8.81
CA TRP A 87 1.93 -14.45 9.11
C TRP A 87 3.33 -14.02 8.63
N ILE A 88 4.36 -14.83 8.88
CA ILE A 88 5.73 -14.56 8.39
C ILE A 88 5.77 -14.57 6.86
N TYR A 89 5.21 -15.62 6.23
CA TYR A 89 5.26 -15.75 4.77
C TYR A 89 4.45 -14.68 4.03
N MET A 90 3.38 -14.14 4.63
CA MET A 90 2.59 -13.06 4.03
C MET A 90 3.33 -11.72 3.97
N HIS A 91 4.38 -11.51 4.77
CA HIS A 91 5.19 -10.29 4.65
C HIS A 91 6.00 -10.25 3.36
N VAL A 92 6.43 -11.40 2.84
CA VAL A 92 7.21 -11.49 1.58
C VAL A 92 6.44 -10.93 0.38
N PRO A 93 5.20 -11.38 0.06
CA PRO A 93 4.41 -10.80 -1.02
C PRO A 93 3.96 -9.37 -0.75
N ILE A 94 3.78 -8.96 0.52
CA ILE A 94 3.50 -7.55 0.84
C ILE A 94 4.66 -6.66 0.43
N ILE A 95 5.87 -7.00 0.88
CA ILE A 95 7.09 -6.24 0.57
C ILE A 95 7.31 -6.20 -0.94
N GLY A 96 7.19 -7.35 -1.61
CA GLY A 96 7.32 -7.43 -3.07
C GLY A 96 6.26 -6.60 -3.81
N GLY A 97 5.00 -6.63 -3.37
CA GLY A 97 3.91 -5.85 -3.97
C GLY A 97 4.10 -4.34 -3.79
N ILE A 98 4.54 -3.89 -2.61
CA ILE A 98 4.83 -2.49 -2.33
C ILE A 98 6.01 -1.99 -3.18
N ILE A 99 7.11 -2.75 -3.25
CA ILE A 99 8.29 -2.38 -4.06
C ILE A 99 7.93 -2.34 -5.55
N LEU A 100 7.20 -3.35 -6.05
CA LEU A 100 6.76 -3.40 -7.44
C LEU A 100 5.87 -2.19 -7.78
N ALA A 101 4.96 -1.82 -6.87
CA ALA A 101 4.12 -0.66 -7.06
C ALA A 101 4.92 0.66 -7.02
N ALA A 102 5.89 0.78 -6.12
CA ALA A 102 6.73 1.97 -5.99
C ALA A 102 7.59 2.20 -7.24
N ASP A 103 8.24 1.15 -7.73
CA ASP A 103 9.08 1.18 -8.93
C ASP A 103 8.25 1.56 -10.16
N ALA A 104 7.11 0.89 -10.36
CA ALA A 104 6.19 1.18 -11.45
C ALA A 104 5.66 2.62 -11.40
N ALA A 105 5.29 3.11 -10.21
CA ALA A 105 4.83 4.49 -10.04
C ALA A 105 5.92 5.52 -10.36
N GLY A 106 7.16 5.27 -9.95
CA GLY A 106 8.30 6.14 -10.24
C GLY A 106 8.57 6.27 -11.74
N ASP A 107 8.53 5.15 -12.46
CA ASP A 107 8.72 5.11 -13.91
C ASP A 107 7.57 5.80 -14.67
N LEU A 108 6.32 5.62 -14.22
CA LEU A 108 5.14 6.32 -14.77
C LEU A 108 5.28 7.85 -14.63
N LEU A 109 5.82 8.32 -13.49
CA LEU A 109 6.03 9.74 -13.24
C LEU A 109 7.15 10.32 -14.12
N ASN A 110 8.26 9.58 -14.29
CA ASN A 110 9.40 10.00 -15.11
C ASN A 110 9.05 10.11 -16.60
N ARG A 111 8.32 9.12 -17.13
CA ARG A 111 7.93 9.09 -18.56
C ARG A 111 7.12 10.32 -18.94
N GLU A 112 6.15 10.70 -18.10
CA GLU A 112 5.35 11.88 -18.38
C GLU A 112 6.16 13.17 -18.30
N LEU A 113 7.05 13.29 -17.30
CA LEU A 113 7.89 14.48 -17.17
C LEU A 113 8.73 14.68 -18.44
N LYS A 114 9.28 13.59 -18.98
CA LYS A 114 10.01 13.59 -20.26
C LYS A 114 9.10 14.01 -21.41
N TYR A 115 7.91 13.43 -21.54
CA TYR A 115 6.97 13.81 -22.60
C TYR A 115 6.52 15.27 -22.52
N SER A 116 6.23 15.77 -21.31
CA SER A 116 5.85 17.17 -21.09
C SER A 116 6.99 18.14 -21.41
N THR A 117 8.22 17.77 -21.08
CA THR A 117 9.42 18.59 -21.35
C THR A 117 9.78 18.57 -22.82
N GLU A 118 9.71 17.41 -23.46
CA GLU A 118 9.98 17.23 -24.89
C GLU A 118 8.88 17.84 -25.77
N THR A 119 7.61 17.85 -25.34
CA THR A 119 6.54 18.58 -26.04
C THR A 119 6.77 20.09 -25.99
N LEU A 120 7.17 20.61 -24.82
CA LEU A 120 7.51 22.03 -24.67
C LEU A 120 8.75 22.42 -25.51
N ARG A 121 9.79 21.56 -25.51
CA ARG A 121 10.97 21.72 -26.37
C ARG A 121 10.62 21.59 -27.85
N GLY A 122 9.77 20.64 -28.21
CA GLY A 122 9.29 20.38 -29.56
C GLY A 122 8.49 21.55 -30.14
N PHE A 123 7.71 22.25 -29.30
CA PHE A 123 7.05 23.50 -29.67
C PHE A 123 8.05 24.64 -29.91
N LEU A 124 9.21 24.62 -29.25
CA LEU A 124 10.29 25.59 -29.42
C LEU A 124 11.33 25.17 -30.49
N GLY A 125 11.33 23.90 -30.94
CA GLY A 125 12.34 23.34 -31.82
C GLY A 125 11.97 21.94 -32.30
N SER A 126 11.72 21.81 -33.60
CA SER A 126 11.43 20.55 -34.28
C SER A 126 12.64 19.60 -34.22
N THR A 127 12.58 18.54 -33.41
CA THR A 127 13.36 17.31 -33.62
C THR A 127 12.60 16.12 -33.08
N ILE A 128 12.26 15.20 -33.99
CA ILE A 128 11.63 13.91 -33.73
C ILE A 128 12.72 12.98 -33.19
N PHE A 129 12.56 12.46 -31.98
CA PHE A 129 13.39 11.38 -31.46
C PHE A 129 12.55 10.11 -31.36
N ILE A 130 13.00 9.08 -32.07
CA ILE A 130 12.40 7.75 -32.09
C ILE A 130 12.82 7.06 -30.79
N SER A 131 11.87 6.70 -29.93
CA SER A 131 12.11 5.93 -28.71
C SER A 131 11.82 4.44 -28.96
N GLU A 132 12.90 3.66 -29.02
CA GLU A 132 12.89 2.19 -29.10
C GLU A 132 12.54 1.53 -27.75
N ASP A 133 11.92 0.35 -27.87
CA ASP A 133 11.58 -0.65 -26.83
C ASP A 133 11.04 -0.10 -25.51
N GLU A 134 9.80 0.36 -25.54
CA GLU A 134 9.07 0.74 -24.34
C GLU A 134 8.30 -0.45 -23.74
N PRO A 135 8.40 -0.72 -22.41
CA PRO A 135 7.36 -1.47 -21.74
C PRO A 135 6.04 -0.74 -21.96
N SER A 136 5.01 -1.46 -22.44
CA SER A 136 3.71 -0.84 -22.67
C SER A 136 3.25 -0.11 -21.40
N LEU A 137 2.90 1.18 -21.48
CA LEU A 137 2.43 1.99 -20.34
C LEU A 137 1.35 1.27 -19.51
N ARG A 138 0.55 0.44 -20.20
CA ARG A 138 -0.45 -0.45 -19.62
C ARG A 138 0.13 -1.52 -18.68
N ALA A 139 1.25 -2.14 -19.04
CA ALA A 139 1.90 -3.11 -18.17
C ALA A 139 2.37 -2.43 -16.87
N LEU A 140 2.91 -1.22 -16.98
CA LEU A 140 3.40 -0.46 -15.84
C LEU A 140 2.25 0.00 -14.91
N SER A 141 1.12 0.48 -15.46
CA SER A 141 -0.07 0.79 -14.66
C SER A 141 -0.66 -0.45 -13.98
N PHE A 142 -0.58 -1.61 -14.65
CA PHE A 142 -1.01 -2.89 -14.09
C PHE A 142 -0.09 -3.36 -12.95
N PHE A 143 1.22 -3.18 -13.07
CA PHE A 143 2.15 -3.46 -11.97
C PHE A 143 1.97 -2.52 -10.78
N PHE A 144 1.70 -1.24 -11.03
CA PHE A 144 1.37 -0.27 -9.98
C PHE A 144 0.12 -0.67 -9.18
N THR A 145 -1.01 -0.84 -9.88
CA THR A 145 -2.30 -1.18 -9.24
C THR A 145 -2.32 -2.61 -8.69
N GLY A 146 -1.70 -3.56 -9.40
CA GLY A 146 -1.56 -4.94 -8.99
C GLY A 146 -0.69 -5.10 -7.73
N GLY A 147 0.41 -4.37 -7.63
CA GLY A 147 1.26 -4.37 -6.44
C GLY A 147 0.52 -3.85 -5.20
N ILE A 148 -0.26 -2.78 -5.34
CA ILE A 148 -1.12 -2.25 -4.26
C ILE A 148 -2.21 -3.26 -3.89
N CYS A 149 -2.83 -3.92 -4.87
CA CYS A 149 -3.85 -4.94 -4.64
C CYS A 149 -3.30 -6.12 -3.82
N VAL A 150 -2.15 -6.67 -4.22
CA VAL A 150 -1.49 -7.78 -3.50
C VAL A 150 -1.13 -7.34 -2.08
N ALA A 151 -0.57 -6.13 -1.91
CA ALA A 151 -0.24 -5.60 -0.60
C ALA A 151 -1.48 -5.50 0.30
N LEU A 152 -2.59 -4.95 -0.19
CA LEU A 152 -3.84 -4.82 0.58
C LEU A 152 -4.47 -6.18 0.93
N ILE A 153 -4.47 -7.15 0.01
CA ILE A 153 -4.99 -8.49 0.28
C ILE A 153 -4.16 -9.15 1.38
N CYS A 154 -2.84 -9.09 1.29
CA CYS A 154 -1.97 -9.70 2.28
C CYS A 154 -2.05 -8.98 3.64
N ILE A 155 -2.16 -7.64 3.69
CA ILE A 155 -2.42 -6.90 4.94
C ILE A 155 -3.79 -7.28 5.52
N GLY A 156 -4.80 -7.49 4.67
CA GLY A 156 -6.11 -8.01 5.07
C GLY A 156 -6.02 -9.39 5.70
N VAL A 157 -5.26 -10.31 5.07
CA VAL A 157 -5.03 -11.65 5.62
C VAL A 157 -4.31 -11.56 6.97
N ILE A 158 -3.23 -10.77 7.08
CA ILE A 158 -2.51 -10.56 8.35
C ILE A 158 -3.45 -10.04 9.44
N GLY A 159 -4.28 -9.04 9.14
CA GLY A 159 -5.25 -8.49 10.10
C GLY A 159 -6.34 -9.49 10.53
N LEU A 160 -6.66 -10.49 9.69
CA LEU A 160 -7.57 -11.59 10.04
C LEU A 160 -6.89 -12.71 10.85
N LEU A 161 -5.56 -12.81 10.80
CA LEU A 161 -4.80 -13.81 11.55
C LEU A 161 -4.68 -13.44 13.03
N ASP A 162 -4.61 -12.14 13.32
CA ASP A 162 -4.67 -11.59 14.68
C ASP A 162 -5.97 -12.03 15.34
N LYS A 163 -5.91 -12.59 16.54
CA LYS A 163 -7.12 -12.96 17.28
C LYS A 163 -7.41 -11.88 18.30
N CYS A 164 -8.50 -11.16 18.11
CA CYS A 164 -8.94 -10.18 19.10
C CYS A 164 -9.67 -10.85 20.25
N GLU A 165 -9.20 -10.58 21.47
CA GLU A 165 -9.78 -11.01 22.74
C GLU A 165 -10.36 -9.80 23.49
N ASP A 166 -11.03 -8.91 22.74
CA ASP A 166 -11.70 -7.74 23.31
C ASP A 166 -12.88 -8.16 24.18
N GLN A 167 -13.08 -7.46 25.30
CA GLN A 167 -14.24 -7.69 26.17
C GLN A 167 -15.53 -7.29 25.42
N PRO A 168 -16.62 -8.06 25.56
CA PRO A 168 -17.88 -7.76 24.89
C PRO A 168 -18.40 -6.38 25.30
N GLY A 169 -18.51 -5.45 24.33
CA GLY A 169 -19.09 -4.11 24.53
C GLY A 169 -18.19 -2.91 24.18
N ILE A 170 -16.91 -3.10 23.82
CA ILE A 170 -15.99 -1.98 23.51
C ILE A 170 -16.14 -1.46 22.06
N PHE A 171 -16.41 -2.34 21.10
CA PHE A 171 -16.53 -1.99 19.67
C PHE A 171 -17.90 -2.40 19.09
N TYR A 172 -18.48 -1.56 18.22
CA TYR A 172 -19.78 -1.78 17.57
C TYR A 172 -19.73 -2.86 16.47
N ILE A 173 -18.53 -3.12 15.92
CA ILE A 173 -18.34 -3.96 14.72
C ILE A 173 -17.28 -5.02 15.01
N SER A 174 -17.55 -6.27 14.61
CA SER A 174 -16.61 -7.38 14.76
C SER A 174 -15.35 -7.17 13.91
N GLN A 175 -14.19 -7.62 14.40
CA GLN A 175 -12.90 -7.52 13.71
C GLN A 175 -12.96 -7.95 12.24
N PHE A 176 -13.70 -9.03 11.96
CA PHE A 176 -13.88 -9.54 10.61
C PHE A 176 -14.46 -8.49 9.66
N TRP A 177 -15.54 -7.80 10.03
CA TRP A 177 -16.22 -6.85 9.15
C TRP A 177 -15.44 -5.55 8.92
N ARG A 178 -14.45 -5.27 9.77
CA ARG A 178 -13.59 -4.09 9.68
C ARG A 178 -12.46 -4.32 8.68
N VAL A 179 -11.80 -5.46 8.81
CA VAL A 179 -10.67 -5.87 7.95
C VAL A 179 -11.17 -6.36 6.58
N PHE A 180 -12.40 -6.88 6.50
CA PHE A 180 -12.96 -7.43 5.26
C PHE A 180 -12.97 -6.42 4.11
N TRP A 181 -13.17 -5.12 4.38
CA TRP A 181 -13.22 -4.09 3.33
C TRP A 181 -11.89 -3.87 2.58
N ARG A 182 -10.75 -4.36 3.10
CA ARG A 182 -9.44 -4.26 2.44
C ARG A 182 -9.34 -5.08 1.16
N ILE A 183 -9.93 -6.28 1.15
CA ILE A 183 -9.89 -7.21 0.00
C ILE A 183 -10.64 -6.65 -1.23
N PRO A 184 -11.93 -6.27 -1.13
CA PRO A 184 -12.65 -5.70 -2.26
C PRO A 184 -12.08 -4.34 -2.69
N ALA A 185 -11.53 -3.54 -1.77
CA ALA A 185 -10.84 -2.30 -2.14
C ALA A 185 -9.60 -2.56 -3.01
N GLY A 186 -8.77 -3.56 -2.65
CA GLY A 186 -7.63 -3.97 -3.48
C GLY A 186 -8.07 -4.48 -4.85
N LEU A 187 -9.13 -5.30 -4.91
CA LEU A 187 -9.68 -5.80 -6.17
C LEU A 187 -10.26 -4.67 -7.04
N LEU A 188 -10.93 -3.68 -6.43
CA LEU A 188 -11.40 -2.47 -7.12
C LEU A 188 -10.22 -1.69 -7.72
N ILE A 189 -9.15 -1.47 -6.95
CA ILE A 189 -7.92 -0.79 -7.43
C ILE A 189 -7.30 -1.54 -8.60
N MET A 190 -7.25 -2.87 -8.56
CA MET A 190 -6.77 -3.67 -9.69
C MET A 190 -7.68 -3.55 -10.92
N CYS A 191 -9.00 -3.59 -10.73
CA CYS A 191 -9.97 -3.39 -11.81
C CYS A 191 -9.86 -1.99 -12.44
N LEU A 192 -9.41 -0.99 -11.69
CA LEU A 192 -9.24 0.38 -12.18
C LEU A 192 -8.14 0.51 -13.25
N SER A 193 -7.19 -0.41 -13.33
CA SER A 193 -6.18 -0.41 -14.40
C SER A 193 -6.67 -1.06 -15.70
N ILE A 194 -7.87 -1.65 -15.72
CA ILE A 194 -8.41 -2.30 -16.93
C ILE A 194 -8.87 -1.26 -17.97
N PRO A 195 -9.58 -0.18 -17.60
CA PRO A 195 -9.90 0.89 -18.53
C PRO A 195 -8.63 1.69 -18.88
N ASN A 196 -8.45 2.03 -20.16
CA ASN A 196 -7.36 2.91 -20.60
C ASN A 196 -7.64 4.36 -20.15
N MET A 197 -7.48 4.63 -18.86
CA MET A 197 -7.62 5.98 -18.30
C MET A 197 -6.32 6.77 -18.43
N ASP A 198 -6.43 8.09 -18.45
CA ASP A 198 -5.26 8.94 -18.34
C ASP A 198 -4.55 8.67 -17.02
N LEU A 199 -3.22 8.69 -17.08
CA LEU A 199 -2.37 8.36 -15.94
C LEU A 199 -2.67 9.23 -14.72
N THR A 200 -3.00 10.51 -14.91
CA THR A 200 -3.35 11.35 -13.76
C THR A 200 -4.63 10.88 -13.07
N HIS A 201 -5.65 10.52 -13.85
CA HIS A 201 -6.90 10.03 -13.31
C HIS A 201 -6.71 8.70 -12.60
N LEU A 202 -5.81 7.84 -13.09
CA LEU A 202 -5.43 6.61 -12.41
C LEU A 202 -4.81 6.88 -11.03
N PHE A 203 -3.79 7.73 -10.92
CA PHE A 203 -3.16 8.08 -9.64
C PHE A 203 -4.15 8.71 -8.66
N ASP A 204 -4.99 9.62 -9.15
CA ASP A 204 -5.97 10.33 -8.34
C ASP A 204 -7.06 9.36 -7.80
N LEU A 205 -7.57 8.46 -8.65
CA LEU A 205 -8.60 7.49 -8.26
C LEU A 205 -8.04 6.41 -7.33
N VAL A 206 -6.81 5.93 -7.53
CA VAL A 206 -6.16 4.99 -6.60
C VAL A 206 -5.99 5.64 -5.23
N ALA A 207 -5.45 6.87 -5.18
CA ALA A 207 -5.30 7.60 -3.94
C ALA A 207 -6.65 7.86 -3.25
N LEU A 208 -7.70 8.21 -4.02
CA LEU A 208 -9.05 8.44 -3.50
C LEU A 208 -9.64 7.18 -2.85
N VAL A 209 -9.56 6.03 -3.53
CA VAL A 209 -10.09 4.76 -2.99
C VAL A 209 -9.35 4.38 -1.71
N LEU A 210 -8.03 4.53 -1.68
CA LEU A 210 -7.22 4.27 -0.49
C LEU A 210 -7.57 5.22 0.67
N VAL A 211 -7.68 6.52 0.41
CA VAL A 211 -8.06 7.52 1.43
C VAL A 211 -9.46 7.26 1.96
N MET A 212 -10.39 6.85 1.10
CA MET A 212 -11.75 6.49 1.51
C MET A 212 -11.74 5.27 2.44
N LEU A 213 -10.94 4.24 2.11
CA LEU A 213 -10.71 3.08 2.98
C LEU A 213 -10.07 3.50 4.32
N TRP A 214 -9.07 4.38 4.27
CA TRP A 214 -8.41 4.92 5.47
C TRP A 214 -9.38 5.65 6.40
N VAL A 215 -10.21 6.55 5.86
CA VAL A 215 -11.21 7.28 6.65
C VAL A 215 -12.23 6.30 7.25
N PHE A 216 -12.69 5.32 6.48
CA PHE A 216 -13.59 4.28 6.98
C PHE A 216 -12.97 3.52 8.16
N GLU A 217 -11.73 3.04 8.03
CA GLU A 217 -11.05 2.31 9.11
C GLU A 217 -10.76 3.20 10.32
N ALA A 218 -10.38 4.45 10.09
CA ALA A 218 -10.16 5.43 11.16
C ALA A 218 -11.42 5.62 12.00
N ILE A 219 -12.59 5.83 11.37
CA ILE A 219 -13.88 6.01 12.07
C ILE A 219 -14.26 4.76 12.85
N VAL A 220 -14.13 3.59 12.22
CA VAL A 220 -14.52 2.32 12.83
C VAL A 220 -13.55 1.88 13.94
N SER A 221 -12.34 2.44 13.99
CA SER A 221 -11.34 2.14 15.02
C SER A 221 -11.50 2.86 16.35
N VAL A 222 -12.35 3.88 16.43
CA VAL A 222 -12.51 4.68 17.66
C VAL A 222 -13.29 3.89 18.72
N PRO A 223 -12.70 3.58 19.90
CA PRO A 223 -13.42 2.91 20.99
C PRO A 223 -14.45 3.86 21.62
N ARG A 224 -15.60 3.34 22.08
CA ARG A 224 -16.56 4.16 22.84
C ARG A 224 -15.99 4.41 24.23
N MET A 225 -15.97 5.67 24.66
CA MET A 225 -15.60 6.02 26.03
C MET A 225 -16.49 5.23 27.00
N LYS A 226 -15.87 4.53 27.95
CA LYS A 226 -16.60 3.93 29.07
C LYS A 226 -17.25 5.09 29.83
N GLU A 227 -18.58 5.15 29.86
CA GLU A 227 -19.26 5.88 30.93
C GLU A 227 -18.88 5.16 32.23
N THR A 228 -18.11 5.86 33.05
CA THR A 228 -17.71 5.45 34.40
C THR A 228 -18.89 5.43 35.35
#